data_AF-A0A7J7N4S7-F1
#
_entry.id   AF-A0A7J7N4S7-F1
#
_cell.length_a   1.000
_cell.length_b   1.000
_cell.length_c   1.000
_cell.angle_alpha   90.00
_cell.angle_beta   90.00
_cell.angle_gamma   90.00
#
_symmetry.space_group_name_H-M   'P 1'
#
loop_
_entity.id
_entity.type
_entity.pdbx_description
1 polymer ?
#
loop_
_entity_poly.entity_id
_entity_poly.type
_entity_poly.pdbx_seq_one_letter_code
_entity_poly.pdbx_strand_id
1 'polypeptide(L)'
;MYHPLSGKCVMANENNTLEASDCLNRSKWSYTGDESPIWLMGTSLCLNVVGDGLPVIISSDCSSNQSTWRVVLDSKLHIAARDAQGRSLCLESNPFNSNIILTRECLCLNDDDSLCNESPPQIQWFTLISRFILTYSVCALAWFSRDSGIHEPASPTFAKTKNVPYYDAS
;
A
#
# COMPACT_ATOMS: atom_id res chain seq x y z
N MET A 1 -2.00 -1.89 7.05
CA MET A 1 -1.20 -0.84 7.69
C MET A 1 -0.25 -1.50 8.68
N TYR A 2 1.03 -1.15 8.63
CA TYR A 2 2.12 -1.80 9.36
C TYR A 2 2.99 -0.74 10.03
N HIS A 3 3.40 -0.99 11.27
CA HIS A 3 4.23 -0.09 12.08
C HIS A 3 5.66 -0.66 12.17
N PRO A 4 6.63 -0.18 11.37
CA PRO A 4 7.94 -0.80 11.19
C PRO A 4 8.74 -0.96 12.48
N LEU A 5 8.76 0.06 13.36
CA LEU A 5 9.52 0.03 14.60
C LEU A 5 9.13 -1.15 15.50
N SER A 6 7.84 -1.50 15.54
CA SER A 6 7.33 -2.57 16.40
C SER A 6 7.21 -3.94 15.73
N GLY A 7 7.26 -4.00 14.40
CA GLY A 7 6.90 -5.21 13.66
C GLY A 7 5.41 -5.56 13.66
N LYS A 8 4.54 -4.71 14.22
CA LYS A 8 3.11 -4.98 14.39
C LYS A 8 2.27 -4.41 13.25
N CYS A 9 1.08 -4.97 13.08
CA CYS A 9 0.07 -4.48 12.16
C CYS A 9 -1.04 -3.74 12.92
N VAL A 10 -1.68 -2.79 12.24
CA VAL A 10 -2.80 -2.05 12.80
C VAL A 10 -4.10 -2.82 12.58
N MET A 11 -4.83 -3.02 13.66
CA MET A 11 -6.12 -3.70 13.73
C MET A 11 -7.19 -2.78 14.33
N ALA A 12 -8.41 -2.90 13.81
CA ALA A 12 -9.63 -2.42 14.41
C ALA A 12 -10.07 -3.36 15.54
N ASN A 13 -10.21 -2.86 16.76
CA ASN A 13 -10.75 -3.64 17.87
C ASN A 13 -12.27 -3.48 18.01
N GLU A 14 -12.87 -4.24 18.93
CA GLU A 14 -14.32 -4.26 19.19
C GLU A 14 -14.86 -2.91 19.70
N ASN A 15 -13.99 -2.06 20.24
CA ASN A 15 -14.34 -0.72 20.73
C ASN A 15 -14.28 0.35 19.62
N ASN A 16 -14.18 -0.06 18.35
CA ASN A 16 -14.00 0.85 17.20
C ASN A 16 -12.78 1.76 17.35
N THR A 17 -11.71 1.27 17.96
CA THR A 17 -10.42 1.97 18.05
C THR A 17 -9.32 1.14 17.38
N LEU A 18 -8.16 1.75 17.21
CA LEU A 18 -7.01 1.10 16.60
C LEU A 18 -6.02 0.56 17.63
N GLU A 19 -5.50 -0.63 17.37
CA GLU A 19 -4.42 -1.23 18.13
C GLU A 19 -3.33 -1.85 17.23
N ALA A 20 -2.11 -1.88 17.76
CA ALA A 20 -0.96 -2.61 17.22
C ALA A 20 -0.98 -4.06 17.73
N SER A 21 -1.16 -5.00 16.81
CA SER A 21 -1.23 -6.43 17.09
C SER A 21 -0.33 -7.24 16.15
N ASP A 22 -0.28 -8.56 16.36
CA ASP A 22 0.30 -9.47 15.38
C ASP A 22 -0.40 -9.36 14.02
N CYS A 23 0.36 -9.55 12.94
CA CYS A 23 -0.11 -9.37 11.58
C CYS A 23 -1.03 -10.49 11.04
N LEU A 24 -1.28 -11.56 11.81
CA LEU A 24 -2.12 -12.68 11.40
C LEU A 24 -3.59 -12.27 11.26
N ASN A 25 -4.12 -11.54 12.23
CA ASN A 25 -5.53 -11.14 12.30
C ASN A 25 -5.76 -9.65 11.94
N ARG A 26 -4.84 -9.07 11.16
CA ARG A 26 -4.86 -7.64 10.85
C ARG A 26 -6.11 -7.20 10.08
N SER A 27 -6.54 -5.97 10.35
CA SER A 27 -7.53 -5.29 9.53
C SER A 27 -6.98 -4.98 8.15
N LYS A 28 -7.87 -5.05 7.15
CA LYS A 28 -7.58 -4.66 5.77
C LYS A 28 -8.11 -3.25 5.55
N TRP A 29 -7.28 -2.43 4.93
CA TRP A 29 -7.54 -1.00 4.76
C TRP A 29 -7.56 -0.67 3.28
N SER A 30 -8.52 0.13 2.84
CA SER A 30 -8.59 0.67 1.47
C SER A 30 -8.31 2.16 1.50
N TYR A 31 -7.36 2.60 0.68
CA TYR A 31 -6.95 3.99 0.58
C TYR A 31 -6.78 4.34 -0.89
N THR A 32 -7.47 5.40 -1.33
CA THR A 32 -7.56 5.76 -2.75
C THR A 32 -6.55 6.84 -3.16
N GLY A 33 -5.78 7.37 -2.22
CA GLY A 33 -4.80 8.43 -2.46
C GLY A 33 -4.95 9.56 -1.45
N ASP A 34 -4.08 10.55 -1.55
CA ASP A 34 -4.09 11.69 -0.63
C ASP A 34 -5.40 12.45 -0.66
N GLU A 35 -5.73 13.03 0.49
CA GLU A 35 -6.99 13.74 0.72
C GLU A 35 -8.22 12.83 0.55
N SER A 36 -8.08 11.55 0.94
CA SER A 36 -9.20 10.61 0.95
C SER A 36 -9.32 9.84 2.27
N PRO A 37 -10.51 9.30 2.59
CA PRO A 37 -10.66 8.45 3.76
C PRO A 37 -9.91 7.12 3.63
N ILE A 38 -9.41 6.63 4.76
CA ILE A 38 -8.89 5.26 4.88
C ILE A 38 -10.02 4.38 5.39
N TRP A 39 -10.55 3.53 4.52
CA TRP A 39 -11.70 2.68 4.78
C TRP A 39 -11.31 1.34 5.40
N LEU A 40 -12.12 0.86 6.35
CA LEU A 40 -12.06 -0.51 6.81
C LEU A 40 -12.75 -1.43 5.78
N MET A 41 -11.97 -2.26 5.09
CA MET A 41 -12.48 -3.09 3.99
C MET A 41 -13.60 -4.03 4.44
N GLY A 42 -14.65 -4.12 3.63
CA GLY A 42 -15.83 -4.94 3.92
C GLY A 42 -16.87 -4.24 4.79
N THR A 43 -16.67 -2.96 5.12
CA THR A 43 -17.59 -2.14 5.92
C THR A 43 -17.79 -0.76 5.27
N SER A 44 -18.72 0.03 5.80
CA SER A 44 -18.88 1.45 5.48
C SER A 44 -18.17 2.39 6.48
N LEU A 45 -17.21 1.86 7.24
CA LEU A 45 -16.50 2.60 8.29
C LEU A 45 -15.11 3.03 7.82
N CYS A 46 -14.60 4.12 8.36
CA CYS A 46 -13.29 4.68 8.06
C CYS A 46 -12.60 5.22 9.30
N LEU A 47 -11.30 5.48 9.17
CA LEU A 47 -10.50 6.12 10.21
C LEU A 47 -10.90 7.58 10.39
N ASN A 48 -11.01 8.00 11.65
CA ASN A 48 -11.35 9.38 12.00
C ASN A 48 -10.51 9.86 13.20
N VAL A 49 -10.01 11.09 13.10
CA VAL A 49 -9.22 11.76 14.13
C VAL A 49 -10.13 12.43 15.15
N VAL A 50 -9.91 12.14 16.43
CA VAL A 50 -10.59 12.87 17.51
C VAL A 50 -9.77 14.10 17.93
N GLY A 51 -8.47 13.92 18.17
CA GLY A 51 -7.56 15.00 18.58
C GLY A 51 -6.20 14.49 19.04
N ASP A 52 -5.33 15.43 19.42
CA ASP A 52 -3.97 15.13 19.89
C ASP A 52 -3.99 14.34 21.21
N GLY A 53 -3.24 13.25 21.24
CA GLY A 53 -3.12 12.32 22.36
C GLY A 53 -4.29 11.39 22.58
N LEU A 54 -5.27 11.39 21.67
CA LEU A 54 -6.45 10.55 21.76
C LEU A 54 -6.34 9.33 20.83
N PRO A 55 -7.03 8.22 21.16
CA PRO A 55 -7.11 7.08 20.27
C PRO A 55 -7.76 7.44 18.93
N VAL A 56 -7.24 6.86 17.86
CA VAL A 56 -7.90 6.91 16.55
C VAL A 56 -9.14 6.05 16.59
N ILE A 57 -10.24 6.58 16.07
CA ILE A 57 -11.52 5.88 16.06
C ILE A 57 -11.88 5.42 14.65
N ILE A 58 -12.77 4.45 14.59
CA ILE A 58 -13.44 3.96 13.39
C ILE A 58 -14.86 4.47 13.44
N SER A 59 -15.26 5.24 12.43
CA SER A 59 -16.56 5.91 12.41
C SER A 59 -17.25 5.75 11.06
N SER A 60 -18.55 6.02 11.01
CA SER A 60 -19.32 6.13 9.76
C SER A 60 -19.21 7.50 9.11
N ASP A 61 -18.62 8.50 9.78
CA ASP A 61 -18.36 9.81 9.21
C ASP A 61 -17.06 9.77 8.42
N CYS A 62 -17.20 9.61 7.11
CA CYS A 62 -16.10 9.52 6.14
C CYS A 62 -16.08 10.69 5.16
N SER A 63 -16.71 11.80 5.54
CA SER A 63 -16.79 13.01 4.71
C SER A 63 -16.31 14.26 5.43
N SER A 64 -16.09 14.18 6.75
CA SER A 64 -15.45 15.27 7.49
C SER A 64 -13.95 15.36 7.23
N ASN A 65 -13.39 16.54 7.47
CA ASN A 65 -11.94 16.79 7.39
C ASN A 65 -11.14 15.84 8.32
N GLN A 66 -11.71 15.45 9.46
CA GLN A 66 -11.08 14.55 10.43
C GLN A 66 -10.99 13.10 9.96
N SER A 67 -11.79 12.74 8.95
CA SER A 67 -11.74 11.43 8.29
C SER A 67 -10.90 11.43 7.01
N THR A 68 -10.29 12.57 6.66
CA THR A 68 -9.53 12.76 5.43
C THR A 68 -8.03 12.63 5.70
N TRP A 69 -7.39 11.64 5.08
CA TRP A 69 -6.01 11.27 5.35
C TRP A 69 -5.10 11.56 4.15
N ARG A 70 -3.81 11.76 4.43
CA ARG A 70 -2.75 11.88 3.44
C ARG A 70 -1.50 11.13 3.89
N VAL A 71 -0.70 10.65 2.94
CA VAL A 71 0.64 10.14 3.20
C VAL A 71 1.62 11.30 3.01
N VAL A 72 2.38 11.64 4.04
CA VAL A 72 3.30 12.80 3.95
C VAL A 72 4.54 12.42 3.15
N LEU A 73 4.80 13.20 2.09
CA LEU A 73 5.68 12.86 0.97
C LEU A 73 7.15 12.65 1.33
N ASP A 74 7.72 13.43 2.24
CA ASP A 74 9.17 13.40 2.52
C ASP A 74 9.60 12.13 3.28
N SER A 75 8.64 11.47 3.94
CA SER A 75 8.88 10.18 4.61
C SER A 75 8.17 9.01 3.94
N LYS A 76 7.08 9.22 3.19
CA LYS A 76 6.10 8.19 2.73
C LYS A 76 5.57 7.27 3.84
N LEU A 77 5.91 7.55 5.09
CA LEU A 77 5.66 6.71 6.24
C LEU A 77 4.74 7.40 7.23
N HIS A 78 4.68 8.73 7.25
CA HIS A 78 3.65 9.40 8.06
C HIS A 78 2.28 9.29 7.37
N ILE A 79 1.30 8.83 8.13
CA ILE A 79 -0.12 8.87 7.76
C ILE A 79 -0.76 9.94 8.63
N ALA A 80 -1.23 11.02 7.98
CA ALA A 80 -1.67 12.23 8.66
C ALA A 80 -3.10 12.63 8.30
N ALA A 81 -3.81 13.25 9.23
CA ALA A 81 -5.12 13.86 9.04
C ALA A 81 -5.21 15.15 9.86
N ARG A 82 -6.23 15.98 9.59
CA ARG A 82 -6.43 17.24 10.32
C ARG A 82 -7.46 17.06 11.44
N ASP A 83 -7.16 17.57 12.62
CA ASP A 83 -8.18 17.67 13.67
C ASP A 83 -9.18 18.81 13.41
N ALA A 84 -10.17 18.96 14.30
CA ALA A 84 -11.16 20.03 14.21
C ALA A 84 -10.55 21.45 14.29
N GLN A 85 -9.33 21.58 14.83
CA GLN A 85 -8.59 22.84 14.92
C GLN A 85 -7.69 23.08 13.69
N GLY A 86 -7.64 22.14 12.73
CA GLY A 86 -6.83 22.22 11.53
C GLY A 86 -5.37 21.81 11.72
N ARG A 87 -4.98 21.29 12.89
CA ARG A 87 -3.63 20.80 13.16
C ARG A 87 -3.40 19.47 12.44
N SER A 88 -2.20 19.27 11.92
CA SER A 88 -1.83 17.99 11.27
C SER A 88 -1.42 16.98 12.33
N LEU A 89 -2.23 15.94 12.49
CA LEU A 89 -1.96 14.85 13.42
C LEU A 89 -1.59 13.58 12.66
N CYS A 90 -0.57 12.89 13.14
CA CYS A 90 -0.04 11.65 12.61
C CYS A 90 -0.43 10.48 13.52
N LEU A 91 -0.54 9.30 12.93
CA LEU A 91 -0.63 8.06 13.70
C LEU A 91 0.63 7.90 14.55
N GLU A 92 0.47 7.44 15.79
CA GLU A 92 1.58 7.14 16.70
C GLU A 92 1.32 5.82 17.43
N SER A 93 2.33 4.95 17.43
CA SER A 93 2.36 3.72 18.21
C SER A 93 3.62 3.70 19.06
N ASN A 94 3.46 3.76 20.38
CA ASN A 94 4.57 3.57 21.30
C ASN A 94 4.57 2.13 21.84
N PRO A 95 5.36 1.21 21.23
CA PRO A 95 5.33 -0.21 21.59
C PRO A 95 5.82 -0.48 23.02
N PHE A 96 6.45 0.49 23.69
CA PHE A 96 6.95 0.35 25.05
C PHE A 96 5.89 0.64 26.12
N ASN A 97 4.80 1.33 25.75
CA ASN A 97 3.81 1.83 26.70
C ASN A 97 2.42 1.21 26.50
N SER A 98 1.99 1.01 25.25
CA SER A 98 0.63 0.56 24.94
C SER A 98 0.54 -0.05 23.55
N ASN A 99 -0.47 -0.88 23.33
CA ASN A 99 -0.84 -1.34 21.98
C ASN A 99 -1.81 -0.37 21.30
N ILE A 100 -2.40 0.60 22.00
CA ILE A 100 -3.36 1.53 21.40
C ILE A 100 -2.64 2.48 20.44
N ILE A 101 -3.21 2.68 19.25
CA ILE A 101 -2.72 3.68 18.30
C ILE A 101 -3.38 5.03 18.63
N LEU A 102 -2.55 6.04 18.83
CA LEU A 102 -2.99 7.41 19.10
C LEU A 102 -2.81 8.28 17.86
N THR A 103 -3.44 9.44 17.85
CA THR A 103 -3.02 10.57 17.01
C THR A 103 -2.21 11.55 17.83
N ARG A 104 -1.06 11.97 17.31
CA ARG A 104 -0.23 13.03 17.89
C ARG A 104 0.13 14.08 16.85
N GLU A 105 0.49 15.27 17.29
CA GLU A 105 1.08 16.25 16.36
C GLU A 105 2.22 15.61 15.56
N CYS A 106 2.17 15.79 14.25
CA CYS A 106 3.13 15.17 13.36
C CYS A 106 4.53 15.72 13.63
N LEU A 107 5.46 14.84 13.95
CA LEU A 107 6.87 15.17 14.07
C LEU A 107 7.49 15.23 12.68
N CYS A 108 8.50 16.08 12.51
CA CYS A 108 9.34 16.09 11.31
C CYS A 108 8.58 16.31 9.98
N LEU A 109 7.62 17.24 9.99
CA LEU A 109 6.93 17.67 8.77
C LEU A 109 7.74 18.68 7.93
N ASN A 110 8.75 19.31 8.53
CA ASN A 110 9.61 20.30 7.86
C ASN A 110 11.04 19.76 7.83
N ASP A 111 11.67 19.78 6.65
CA ASP A 111 13.03 19.28 6.42
C ASP A 111 14.12 20.07 7.18
N ASP A 112 13.79 21.27 7.68
CA ASP A 112 14.72 22.15 8.41
C ASP A 112 14.91 21.74 9.88
N ASP A 113 14.15 20.76 10.38
CA ASP A 113 14.31 20.28 11.75
C ASP A 113 15.50 19.31 11.84
N SER A 114 16.65 19.81 12.24
CA SER A 114 17.90 19.03 12.35
C SER A 114 17.75 17.78 13.23
N LEU A 115 16.84 17.80 14.20
CA LEU A 115 16.55 16.65 15.07
C LEU A 115 15.96 15.48 14.29
N CYS A 116 15.23 15.76 13.21
CA CYS A 116 14.58 14.78 12.37
C CYS A 116 15.57 14.05 11.46
N ASN A 117 16.67 14.70 11.10
CA ASN A 117 17.73 14.10 10.29
C ASN A 117 18.62 13.17 11.13
N GLU A 118 18.82 13.49 12.40
CA GLU A 118 19.62 12.68 13.33
C GLU A 118 18.81 11.55 13.98
N SER A 119 17.54 11.79 14.30
CA SER A 119 16.65 10.83 14.96
C SER A 119 15.22 10.91 14.40
N PRO A 120 14.93 10.20 13.31
CA PRO A 120 13.60 10.23 12.74
C PRO A 120 12.56 9.60 13.69
N PRO A 121 11.31 10.11 13.70
CA PRO A 121 10.28 9.72 14.66
C PRO A 121 9.62 8.39 14.28
N GLN A 122 10.36 7.29 14.41
CA GLN A 122 9.93 5.96 13.95
C GLN A 122 8.62 5.47 14.60
N ILE A 123 8.25 6.00 15.77
CA ILE A 123 6.97 5.73 16.46
C ILE A 123 5.75 6.27 15.69
N GLN A 124 5.94 7.20 14.76
CA GLN A 124 4.88 7.77 13.92
C GLN A 124 4.88 7.20 12.48
N TRP A 125 5.72 6.20 12.21
CA TRP A 125 5.85 5.62 10.88
C TRP A 125 4.89 4.45 10.65
N PHE A 126 4.01 4.61 9.67
CA PHE A 126 3.04 3.61 9.25
C PHE A 126 3.05 3.45 7.73
N THR A 127 3.16 2.22 7.26
CA THR A 127 3.09 1.93 5.83
C THR A 127 1.82 1.18 5.46
N LEU A 128 1.20 1.61 4.38
CA LEU A 128 0.11 0.90 3.71
C LEU A 128 0.71 -0.11 2.73
N ILE A 129 0.93 -1.33 3.22
CA ILE A 129 1.42 -2.43 2.38
C ILE A 129 0.26 -2.92 1.49
N SER A 130 0.31 -2.59 0.20
CA SER A 130 -0.53 -3.23 -0.80
C SER A 130 -0.12 -4.69 -0.94
N ARG A 131 -1.06 -5.62 -0.75
CA ARG A 131 -0.85 -6.98 -1.23
C ARG A 131 -0.97 -6.90 -2.75
N PHE A 132 0.16 -6.91 -3.45
CA PHE A 132 0.15 -7.34 -4.84
C PHE A 132 -0.40 -8.77 -4.83
N ILE A 133 -1.71 -8.92 -5.09
CA ILE A 133 -2.16 -10.18 -5.67
C ILE A 133 -1.46 -10.15 -7.02
N LEU A 134 -0.38 -10.91 -7.15
CA LEU A 134 0.06 -11.36 -8.46
C LEU A 134 -1.11 -12.20 -8.99
N THR A 135 -2.15 -11.54 -9.49
CA THR A 135 -3.09 -12.20 -10.38
C THR A 135 -2.23 -12.56 -11.57
N TYR A 136 -1.87 -13.84 -11.66
CA TYR A 136 -1.25 -14.46 -12.83
C TYR A 136 -2.21 -14.33 -14.03
N SER A 137 -2.43 -13.11 -14.51
CA SER A 137 -3.35 -12.82 -15.62
C SER A 137 -2.90 -11.63 -16.47
N VAL A 138 -1.59 -11.38 -16.52
CA VAL A 138 -0.97 -10.56 -17.58
C VAL A 138 0.25 -11.20 -18.24
N CYS A 139 0.68 -12.41 -17.85
CA CYS A 139 1.68 -13.18 -18.61
C CYS A 139 1.12 -14.34 -19.44
N ALA A 140 -0.15 -14.74 -19.25
CA ALA A 140 -0.74 -15.85 -20.00
C ALA A 140 -1.22 -15.48 -21.42
N LEU A 141 -1.26 -14.19 -21.77
CA LEU A 141 -1.59 -13.76 -23.15
C LEU A 141 -0.37 -13.34 -23.98
N ALA A 142 0.85 -13.39 -23.43
CA ALA A 142 2.06 -13.02 -24.16
C ALA A 142 2.80 -14.19 -24.82
N TRP A 143 2.32 -15.44 -24.69
CA TRP A 143 2.99 -16.63 -25.24
C TRP A 143 2.21 -17.38 -26.34
N PHE A 144 0.98 -16.99 -26.66
CA PHE A 144 0.17 -17.66 -27.69
C PHE A 144 -0.09 -16.79 -28.94
N SER A 145 0.86 -15.94 -29.33
CA SER A 145 0.76 -15.19 -30.59
C SER A 145 2.09 -15.05 -31.35
N ARG A 146 2.90 -16.11 -31.29
CA ARG A 146 4.06 -16.27 -32.17
C ARG A 146 4.14 -17.69 -32.71
N ASP A 147 3.07 -18.12 -33.37
CA ASP A 147 3.12 -19.10 -34.47
C ASP A 147 1.72 -19.34 -35.06
N SER A 148 1.44 -18.75 -36.22
CA SER A 148 0.57 -19.24 -37.30
C SER A 148 0.32 -18.13 -38.32
N GLY A 149 1.33 -17.87 -39.15
CA GLY A 149 1.13 -17.19 -40.41
C GLY A 149 0.44 -18.13 -41.40
N ILE A 150 -0.61 -17.66 -42.07
CA ILE A 150 -1.14 -18.27 -43.29
C ILE A 150 -1.66 -17.16 -44.22
N HIS A 151 -0.95 -16.88 -45.31
CA HIS A 151 -1.51 -17.03 -46.66
C HIS A 151 -0.45 -16.81 -47.76
N GLU A 152 -0.32 -17.85 -48.60
CA GLU A 152 0.38 -17.93 -49.88
C GLU A 152 -0.29 -17.07 -50.98
N PRO A 153 0.38 -16.74 -52.11
CA PRO A 153 0.43 -17.68 -53.25
C PRO A 153 1.79 -17.78 -54.00
N ALA A 154 1.98 -18.92 -54.67
CA ALA A 154 2.99 -19.24 -55.70
C ALA A 154 3.07 -18.18 -56.84
N SER A 155 4.10 -18.03 -57.70
CA SER A 155 5.09 -18.91 -58.37
C SER A 155 6.04 -18.00 -59.23
N PRO A 156 6.94 -18.46 -60.13
CA PRO A 156 8.11 -19.33 -59.99
C PRO A 156 9.43 -18.66 -60.50
N THR A 157 10.62 -19.11 -60.09
CA THR A 157 11.79 -19.10 -61.01
C THR A 157 12.83 -20.17 -60.68
N PHE A 158 13.20 -20.85 -61.75
CA PHE A 158 14.22 -21.90 -61.91
C PHE A 158 15.58 -21.57 -61.28
N ALA A 159 16.21 -22.55 -60.60
CA ALA A 159 17.49 -23.12 -61.04
C ALA A 159 17.88 -24.35 -60.20
N LYS A 160 18.19 -25.42 -60.92
CA LYS A 160 18.86 -26.66 -60.47
C LYS A 160 20.17 -26.29 -59.75
N THR A 161 20.69 -27.02 -58.78
CA THR A 161 21.32 -28.33 -59.01
C THR A 161 21.86 -28.94 -57.70
N LYS A 162 21.84 -30.29 -57.69
CA LYS A 162 22.81 -31.23 -57.09
C LYS A 162 22.75 -31.51 -55.58
N ASN A 163 21.94 -32.53 -55.29
CA ASN A 163 22.31 -33.79 -54.62
C ASN A 163 23.60 -33.81 -53.78
N VAL A 164 23.43 -34.13 -52.49
CA VAL A 164 24.28 -35.12 -51.79
C VAL A 164 23.34 -35.97 -50.90
N PRO A 165 23.42 -37.33 -50.95
CA PRO A 165 22.55 -38.25 -50.21
C PRO A 165 23.06 -38.48 -48.77
N TYR A 166 22.18 -38.55 -47.77
CA TYR A 166 21.53 -39.75 -47.20
C TYR A 166 22.43 -40.55 -46.21
N TYR A 167 21.87 -40.76 -45.01
CA TYR A 167 21.90 -41.91 -44.06
C TYR A 167 22.00 -41.36 -42.62
N ASP A 168 20.87 -41.18 -41.92
CA ASP A 168 20.16 -42.18 -41.07
C ASP A 168 21.09 -42.85 -40.05
N ALA A 169 20.87 -42.57 -38.76
CA ALA A 169 20.12 -43.47 -37.89
C ALA A 169 20.47 -43.21 -36.41
N SER A 170 19.39 -43.19 -35.61
CA SER A 170 19.32 -43.39 -34.16
C SER A 170 19.54 -42.17 -33.26
#